data_AF-A0A1S1QLK0-F1
#
_entry.id   AF-A0A1S1QLK0-F1
#
_cell.length_a   1.000
_cell.length_b   1.000
_cell.length_c   1.000
_cell.angle_alpha   90.00
_cell.angle_beta   90.00
_cell.angle_gamma   90.00
#
_symmetry.space_group_name_H-M   'P 1'
#
loop_
_entity.id
_entity.type
_entity.pdbx_description
1 polymer ?
#
loop_
_entity_poly.entity_id
_entity_poly.type
_entity_poly.pdbx_seq_one_letter_code
_entity_poly.pdbx_strand_id
1 'polypeptide(L)'
;MQVMIDVDGGPGGLATVDLKPFPLPARPGVVCDRLPEIEPAFVASHPFPAESAARSLAAMGGERVLVACPPLVSPGLTRLALAVGRLLAGAREAGRLGPVPVVVSGVRPRCAWQAGEIILPHLITVVTPQAAQLRVVWELTDRFRVASMRSAAVPADALPAAVAA
;
A
#
# COMPACT_ATOMS: atom_id res chain seq x y z
N MET A 1 -9.96 3.82 -14.45
CA MET A 1 -10.57 2.50 -14.75
C MET A 1 -11.08 1.94 -13.45
N GLN A 2 -12.37 1.67 -13.35
CA GLN A 2 -12.94 1.06 -12.14
C GLN A 2 -12.62 -0.43 -12.10
N VAL A 3 -12.12 -0.88 -10.95
CA VAL A 3 -11.90 -2.29 -10.62
C VAL A 3 -12.37 -2.53 -9.20
N MET A 4 -12.64 -3.79 -8.86
CA MET A 4 -12.84 -4.17 -7.47
C MET A 4 -11.54 -4.78 -6.96
N ILE A 5 -11.12 -4.37 -5.76
CA ILE A 5 -9.94 -4.88 -5.09
C ILE A 5 -10.38 -5.54 -3.79
N ASP A 6 -9.98 -6.78 -3.61
CA ASP A 6 -9.99 -7.44 -2.31
C ASP A 6 -8.55 -7.56 -1.80
N VAL A 7 -8.35 -7.17 -0.54
CA VAL A 7 -7.06 -7.32 0.16
C VAL A 7 -7.24 -8.50 1.10
N ASP A 8 -6.60 -9.62 0.79
CA ASP A 8 -6.77 -10.86 1.55
C ASP A 8 -6.37 -10.66 3.02
N GLY A 9 -7.21 -11.16 3.93
CA GLY A 9 -7.08 -10.93 5.38
C GLY A 9 -7.30 -9.47 5.83
N GLY A 10 -7.72 -8.58 4.93
CA GLY A 10 -8.05 -7.19 5.22
C GLY A 10 -9.47 -7.02 5.79
N PRO A 11 -9.77 -5.92 6.51
CA PRO A 11 -11.05 -5.75 7.19
C PRO A 11 -12.22 -5.34 6.28
N GLY A 12 -11.99 -5.15 4.97
CA GLY A 12 -12.89 -4.39 4.09
C GLY A 12 -13.64 -5.16 3.00
N GLY A 13 -13.34 -6.44 2.78
CA GLY A 13 -13.86 -7.19 1.62
C GLY A 13 -13.56 -6.49 0.28
N LEU A 14 -14.33 -6.85 -0.76
CA LEU A 14 -14.22 -6.25 -2.09
C LEU A 14 -14.57 -4.75 -2.07
N ALA A 15 -13.58 -3.90 -2.40
CA ALA A 15 -13.72 -2.46 -2.51
C ALA A 15 -13.65 -2.00 -3.97
N THR A 16 -14.63 -1.22 -4.41
CA THR A 16 -14.57 -0.55 -5.72
C THR A 16 -13.58 0.61 -5.67
N VAL A 17 -12.59 0.59 -6.56
CA VAL A 17 -11.59 1.65 -6.68
C VAL A 17 -11.48 2.14 -8.12
N ASP A 18 -11.20 3.43 -8.27
CA ASP A 18 -10.81 3.98 -9.57
C ASP A 18 -9.29 4.08 -9.69
N LEU A 19 -8.73 3.31 -10.62
CA LEU A 19 -7.34 3.44 -11.04
C LEU A 19 -7.24 4.59 -12.05
N LYS A 20 -7.48 5.83 -11.60
CA LYS A 20 -7.35 7.02 -12.43
C LYS A 20 -5.90 7.12 -12.95
N PRO A 21 -5.68 7.31 -14.26
CA PRO A 21 -4.35 7.59 -14.77
C PRO A 21 -3.87 8.93 -14.20
N PHE A 22 -2.63 8.96 -13.72
CA PHE A 22 -1.90 10.19 -13.42
C PHE A 22 -0.49 10.11 -14.04
N PRO A 23 0.13 11.27 -14.35
CA PRO A 23 1.47 11.32 -14.92
C PRO A 23 2.48 10.69 -13.98
N LEU A 24 3.19 9.67 -14.46
CA LEU A 24 4.24 8.99 -13.71
C LEU A 24 5.54 9.11 -14.49
N PRO A 25 6.55 9.83 -13.97
CA PRO A 25 7.86 9.92 -14.60
C PRO A 25 8.53 8.56 -14.74
N ALA A 26 9.26 8.34 -15.82
CA ALA A 26 10.08 7.15 -16.04
C ALA A 26 11.41 7.21 -15.25
N ARG A 27 11.35 7.55 -13.97
CA ARG A 27 12.50 7.64 -13.06
C ARG A 27 12.13 7.17 -11.66
N PRO A 28 13.11 6.73 -10.85
CA PRO A 28 12.85 6.34 -9.47
C PRO A 28 12.35 7.52 -8.62
N GLY A 29 11.43 7.22 -7.70
CA GLY A 29 10.86 8.23 -6.84
C GLY A 29 9.78 7.70 -5.91
N VAL A 30 8.98 8.62 -5.39
CA VAL A 30 7.91 8.34 -4.45
C VAL A 30 6.66 9.05 -4.95
N VAL A 31 5.55 8.33 -5.03
CA VAL A 31 4.23 8.95 -5.16
C VAL A 31 3.71 9.23 -3.76
N CYS A 32 3.37 10.48 -3.50
CA CYS A 32 2.86 10.97 -2.22
C CYS A 32 1.38 11.29 -2.34
N ASP A 33 0.58 10.78 -1.41
CA ASP A 33 -0.86 10.97 -1.34
C ASP A 33 -1.25 11.62 -0.02
N ARG A 34 -1.89 12.79 -0.11
CA ARG A 34 -2.28 13.63 1.04
C ARG A 34 -3.78 13.79 1.14
N LEU A 35 -4.23 14.16 2.33
CA LEU A 35 -5.59 14.66 2.56
C LEU A 35 -5.63 16.20 2.55
N PRO A 36 -6.76 16.80 2.13
CA PRO A 36 -7.83 16.15 1.37
C PRO A 36 -7.32 15.77 -0.04
N GLU A 37 -7.95 14.78 -0.68
CA GLU A 37 -7.54 14.07 -1.92
C GLU A 37 -7.09 14.97 -3.11
N ILE A 38 -5.95 15.65 -2.96
CA ILE A 38 -5.25 16.31 -4.05
C ILE A 38 -4.63 15.23 -4.93
N GLU A 39 -4.47 15.51 -6.22
CA GLU A 39 -3.82 14.57 -7.12
C GLU A 39 -2.45 14.13 -6.56
N PRO A 40 -2.11 12.82 -6.62
CA PRO A 40 -0.87 12.32 -6.05
C PRO A 40 0.34 13.05 -6.64
N ALA A 41 1.24 13.49 -5.77
CA ALA A 41 2.45 14.19 -6.16
C ALA A 41 3.60 13.20 -6.36
N PHE A 42 4.48 13.44 -7.34
CA PHE A 42 5.68 12.64 -7.54
C PHE A 42 6.92 13.38 -7.05
N VAL A 43 7.71 12.73 -6.20
CA VAL A 43 9.01 13.21 -5.70
C VAL A 43 10.11 12.31 -6.23
N ALA A 44 11.07 12.85 -6.99
CA ALA A 44 12.23 12.09 -7.43
C ALA A 44 13.11 11.70 -6.24
N SER A 45 13.61 10.47 -6.19
CA SER A 45 14.37 9.97 -5.03
C SER A 45 15.89 10.09 -5.17
N HIS A 46 16.42 10.38 -6.36
CA HIS A 46 17.87 10.42 -6.61
C HIS A 46 18.59 11.39 -5.65
N PRO A 47 19.76 11.00 -5.07
CA PRO A 47 20.50 9.76 -5.29
C PRO A 47 20.06 8.56 -4.44
N PHE A 48 19.01 8.70 -3.64
CA PHE A 48 18.56 7.69 -2.70
C PHE A 48 17.63 6.65 -3.35
N PRO A 49 17.62 5.40 -2.83
CA PRO A 49 16.59 4.42 -3.17
C PRO A 49 15.18 4.96 -2.87
N ALA A 50 14.22 4.61 -3.72
CA ALA A 50 12.84 5.06 -3.59
C ALA A 50 12.21 4.67 -2.24
N GLU A 51 12.58 3.51 -1.73
CA GLU A 51 12.12 2.97 -0.45
C GLU A 51 12.64 3.79 0.74
N SER A 52 13.92 4.13 0.73
CA SER A 52 14.52 5.00 1.75
C SER A 52 13.90 6.39 1.71
N ALA A 53 13.72 6.96 0.53
CA ALA A 53 13.07 8.26 0.36
C ALA A 53 11.62 8.25 0.86
N ALA A 54 10.85 7.22 0.54
CA ALA A 54 9.47 7.07 0.99
C ALA A 54 9.37 6.99 2.51
N ARG A 55 10.29 6.28 3.18
CA ARG A 55 10.31 6.24 4.65
C ARG A 55 10.71 7.56 5.28
N SER A 56 11.72 8.25 4.72
CA SER A 56 12.09 9.57 5.22
C SER A 56 10.94 10.56 5.09
N LEU A 57 10.21 10.54 3.96
CA LEU A 57 8.99 11.33 3.77
C LEU A 57 7.89 10.93 4.77
N ALA A 58 7.68 9.63 5.00
CA ALA A 58 6.73 9.14 6.00
C ALA A 58 7.05 9.63 7.42
N ALA A 59 8.34 9.70 7.78
CA ALA A 59 8.81 10.16 9.08
C ALA A 59 8.66 11.68 9.26
N MET A 60 8.75 12.45 8.19
CA MET A 60 8.48 13.90 8.22
C MET A 60 6.99 14.23 8.40
N GLY A 61 6.10 13.27 8.11
CA GLY A 61 4.66 13.42 8.27
C GLY A 61 3.97 14.22 7.16
N GLY A 62 2.65 14.29 7.24
CA GLY A 62 1.80 15.01 6.27
C GLY A 62 1.31 14.17 5.09
N GLU A 63 1.91 13.01 4.86
CA GLU A 63 1.45 12.03 3.87
C GLU A 63 0.58 10.95 4.51
N ARG A 64 -0.48 10.54 3.81
CA ARG A 64 -1.32 9.39 4.19
C ARG A 64 -0.79 8.10 3.59
N VAL A 65 -0.43 8.15 2.31
CA VAL A 65 0.12 7.00 1.56
C VAL A 65 1.35 7.45 0.80
N LEU A 66 2.38 6.61 0.82
CA LEU A 66 3.56 6.77 -0.02
C LEU A 66 3.81 5.50 -0.82
N VAL A 67 3.96 5.64 -2.13
CA VAL A 67 4.31 4.52 -3.03
C VAL A 67 5.76 4.66 -3.47
N ALA A 68 6.62 3.77 -2.98
CA ALA A 68 7.99 3.66 -3.46
C ALA A 68 7.99 3.11 -4.90
N CYS A 69 8.51 3.92 -5.82
CA CYS A 69 8.61 3.61 -7.24
C CYS A 69 10.09 3.39 -7.62
N PRO A 70 10.61 2.16 -7.47
CA PRO A 70 11.98 1.84 -7.89
C PRO A 70 12.12 1.87 -9.42
N PRO A 71 13.35 1.78 -9.97
CA PRO A 71 13.56 1.75 -11.42
C PRO A 71 12.71 0.67 -12.11
N LEU A 72 12.18 1.01 -13.29
CA LEU A 72 11.44 0.09 -14.18
C LEU A 72 10.10 -0.43 -13.64
N VAL A 73 9.54 0.14 -12.56
CA VAL A 73 8.17 -0.19 -12.15
C VAL A 73 7.16 0.33 -13.18
N SER A 74 6.17 -0.49 -13.52
CA SER A 74 5.14 -0.07 -14.47
C SER A 74 4.17 0.92 -13.82
N PRO A 75 3.67 1.92 -14.57
CA PRO A 75 2.65 2.86 -14.07
C PRO A 75 1.40 2.17 -13.52
N GLY A 76 1.02 1.02 -14.08
CA GLY A 76 -0.10 0.21 -13.61
C GLY A 76 0.12 -0.36 -12.20
N LEU A 77 1.32 -0.88 -11.93
CA LEU A 77 1.66 -1.39 -10.60
C LEU A 77 1.74 -0.28 -9.56
N THR A 78 2.26 0.90 -9.93
CA THR A 78 2.27 2.08 -9.04
C THR A 78 0.85 2.52 -8.68
N ARG A 79 -0.07 2.55 -9.65
CA ARG A 79 -1.48 2.90 -9.42
C ARG A 79 -2.19 1.88 -8.55
N LEU A 80 -1.95 0.58 -8.80
CA LEU A 80 -2.49 -0.49 -7.96
C LEU A 80 -1.98 -0.37 -6.52
N ALA A 81 -0.67 -0.17 -6.35
CA ALA A 81 -0.08 0.01 -5.03
C ALA A 81 -0.64 1.24 -4.31
N LEU A 82 -0.86 2.35 -5.02
CA LEU A 82 -1.52 3.53 -4.45
C LEU A 82 -2.94 3.21 -3.96
N ALA A 83 -3.75 2.54 -4.78
CA ALA A 83 -5.12 2.19 -4.42
C ALA A 83 -5.15 1.26 -3.19
N VAL A 84 -4.30 0.23 -3.16
CA VAL A 84 -4.15 -0.64 -1.98
C VAL A 84 -3.67 0.14 -0.77
N GLY A 85 -2.70 1.03 -0.92
CA GLY A 85 -2.21 1.88 0.17
C GLY A 85 -3.31 2.76 0.77
N ARG A 86 -4.22 3.30 -0.06
CA ARG A 86 -5.39 4.07 0.40
C ARG A 86 -6.38 3.21 1.19
N LEU A 87 -6.63 1.97 0.74
CA LEU A 87 -7.48 1.02 1.48
C LEU A 87 -6.87 0.68 2.84
N LEU A 88 -5.56 0.40 2.89
CA LEU A 88 -4.83 0.15 4.14
C LEU A 88 -4.86 1.37 5.07
N ALA A 89 -4.72 2.58 4.53
CA ALA A 89 -4.78 3.80 5.31
C ALA A 89 -6.18 4.02 5.89
N GLY A 90 -7.23 3.83 5.08
CA GLY A 90 -8.63 3.90 5.54
C GLY A 90 -8.93 2.88 6.64
N ALA A 91 -8.43 1.66 6.51
CA ALA A 91 -8.56 0.63 7.54
C ALA A 91 -7.87 1.03 8.86
N ARG A 92 -6.70 1.67 8.80
CA ARG A 92 -5.97 2.15 9.99
C ARG A 92 -6.69 3.30 10.70
N GLU A 93 -7.24 4.22 9.92
CA GLU A 93 -7.99 5.38 10.41
C GLU A 93 -9.33 4.97 11.04
N ALA A 94 -10.01 3.98 10.47
CA ALA A 94 -11.22 3.39 11.06
C ALA A 94 -10.92 2.52 12.30
N GLY A 95 -9.68 2.02 12.41
CA GLY A 95 -9.21 1.20 13.51
C GLY A 95 -8.58 2.00 14.66
N ARG A 96 -7.99 1.28 15.62
CA ARG A 96 -7.30 1.86 16.79
C ARG A 96 -5.87 2.34 16.50
N LEU A 97 -5.38 2.18 15.26
CA LEU A 97 -4.00 2.46 14.89
C LEU A 97 -3.75 3.96 14.66
N GLY A 98 -4.80 4.75 14.39
CA GLY A 98 -4.68 6.18 14.11
C GLY A 98 -4.10 6.49 12.72
N PRO A 99 -3.93 7.77 12.37
CA PRO A 99 -3.46 8.20 11.05
C PRO A 99 -1.95 7.97 10.89
N VAL A 100 -1.56 6.71 10.69
CA VAL A 100 -0.17 6.31 10.46
C VAL A 100 0.07 6.15 8.96
N PRO A 101 1.10 6.81 8.38
CA PRO A 101 1.38 6.73 6.95
C PRO A 101 1.61 5.29 6.52
N VAL A 102 0.99 4.91 5.40
CA VAL A 102 1.20 3.61 4.75
C VAL A 102 2.27 3.78 3.68
N VAL A 103 3.37 3.02 3.78
CA VAL A 103 4.42 2.98 2.75
C VAL A 103 4.32 1.67 2.00
N VAL A 104 4.12 1.72 0.68
CA VAL A 104 3.91 0.53 -0.16
C VAL A 104 4.77 0.54 -1.42
N SER A 105 4.93 -0.61 -2.05
CA SER A 105 5.49 -0.77 -3.38
C SER A 105 4.78 -1.86 -4.18
N GLY A 106 4.60 -1.63 -5.48
CA GLY A 106 4.05 -2.63 -6.39
C GLY A 106 5.04 -3.73 -6.79
N VAL A 107 6.31 -3.61 -6.38
CA VAL A 107 7.35 -4.62 -6.57
C VAL A 107 8.05 -4.89 -5.25
N ARG A 108 8.65 -6.06 -5.11
CA ARG A 108 9.33 -6.44 -3.86
C ARG A 108 10.56 -5.56 -3.63
N PRO A 109 10.63 -4.81 -2.51
CA PRO A 109 11.83 -4.08 -2.15
C PRO A 109 13.05 -4.99 -1.94
N ARG A 110 14.26 -4.48 -2.26
CA ARG A 110 15.51 -5.23 -2.10
C ARG A 110 16.08 -5.20 -0.68
N CYS A 111 15.70 -4.22 0.14
CA CYS A 111 16.29 -3.92 1.44
C CYS A 111 15.40 -4.46 2.57
N ALA A 112 15.85 -5.40 3.40
CA ALA A 112 14.98 -5.92 4.46
C ALA A 112 15.61 -6.54 5.71
N TRP A 113 16.94 -6.60 5.87
CA TRP A 113 17.48 -7.36 7.01
C TRP A 113 18.44 -6.58 7.92
N GLN A 114 19.18 -5.60 7.41
CA GLN A 114 20.22 -4.94 8.20
C GLN A 114 19.74 -3.74 9.03
N ALA A 115 18.52 -3.25 8.83
CA ALA A 115 18.03 -2.00 9.45
C ALA A 115 16.74 -2.17 10.30
N GLY A 116 16.34 -3.40 10.65
CA GLY A 116 15.11 -3.63 11.43
C GLY A 116 13.80 -3.37 10.66
N GLU A 117 13.89 -3.34 9.34
CA GLU A 117 12.80 -3.13 8.39
C GLU A 117 12.02 -4.43 8.18
N ILE A 118 10.70 -4.34 8.11
CA ILE A 118 9.83 -5.47 7.77
C ILE A 118 9.12 -5.16 6.46
N ILE A 119 9.15 -6.12 5.54
CA ILE A 119 8.36 -6.07 4.31
C ILE A 119 7.20 -7.05 4.45
N LEU A 120 5.97 -6.53 4.50
CA LEU A 120 4.77 -7.32 4.58
C LEU A 120 4.16 -7.51 3.17
N PRO A 121 3.97 -8.74 2.69
CA PRO A 121 3.21 -8.99 1.48
C PRO A 121 1.70 -8.87 1.77
N HIS A 122 1.02 -8.03 1.00
CA HIS A 122 -0.44 -8.02 0.92
C HIS A 122 -0.87 -8.73 -0.37
N LEU A 123 -1.63 -9.80 -0.23
CA LEU A 123 -2.18 -10.53 -1.37
C LEU A 123 -3.46 -9.82 -1.84
N ILE A 124 -3.52 -9.51 -3.13
CA ILE A 124 -4.54 -8.65 -3.72
C ILE A 124 -5.26 -9.39 -4.83
N THR A 125 -6.57 -9.49 -4.73
CA THR A 125 -7.41 -9.95 -5.85
C THR A 125 -7.98 -8.74 -6.56
N VAL A 126 -7.58 -8.54 -7.81
CA VAL A 126 -8.10 -7.47 -8.68
C VAL A 126 -9.15 -8.07 -9.61
N VAL A 127 -10.39 -7.65 -9.45
CA VAL A 127 -11.53 -8.11 -10.26
C VAL A 127 -11.90 -7.04 -11.27
N THR A 128 -11.92 -7.43 -12.54
CA THR A 128 -12.47 -6.65 -13.66
C THR A 128 -13.68 -7.39 -14.23
N PRO A 129 -14.49 -6.74 -15.11
CA PRO A 129 -15.59 -7.43 -15.78
C PRO A 129 -15.18 -8.68 -16.58
N GLN A 130 -13.90 -8.81 -16.93
CA GLN A 130 -13.38 -9.87 -17.80
C GLN A 130 -12.65 -10.98 -17.02
N ALA A 131 -12.01 -10.66 -15.89
CA ALA A 131 -11.19 -11.61 -15.15
C ALA A 131 -10.92 -11.16 -13.71
N ALA A 132 -10.56 -12.13 -12.87
CA ALA A 132 -9.90 -11.90 -11.58
C ALA A 132 -8.40 -12.18 -11.71
N GLN A 133 -7.57 -11.32 -11.14
CA GLN A 133 -6.12 -11.45 -11.18
C GLN A 133 -5.53 -11.31 -9.77
N LEU A 134 -4.67 -12.27 -9.41
CA LEU A 134 -3.93 -12.21 -8.16
C LEU A 134 -2.67 -11.36 -8.31
N ARG A 135 -2.42 -10.47 -7.35
CA ARG A 135 -1.28 -9.55 -7.30
C ARG A 135 -0.74 -9.47 -5.87
N VAL A 136 0.47 -8.94 -5.72
CA VAL A 136 1.05 -8.67 -4.40
C VAL A 136 1.48 -7.22 -4.35
N VAL A 137 1.09 -6.53 -3.28
CA VAL A 137 1.61 -5.21 -2.92
C VAL A 137 2.40 -5.36 -1.64
N TRP A 138 3.60 -4.76 -1.60
CA TRP A 138 4.52 -4.90 -0.49
C TRP A 138 4.44 -3.66 0.38
N GLU A 139 4.10 -3.81 1.66
CA GLU A 139 4.15 -2.73 2.62
C GLU A 139 5.51 -2.70 3.32
N LEU A 140 6.11 -1.52 3.40
CA LEU A 140 7.33 -1.26 4.16
C LEU A 140 6.95 -0.72 5.53
N THR A 141 7.33 -1.45 6.57
CA THR A 141 7.01 -1.12 7.95
C THR A 141 8.19 -1.44 8.88
N ASP A 142 8.00 -1.25 10.18
CA ASP A 142 9.00 -1.54 11.19
C ASP A 142 8.47 -2.51 12.25
N ARG A 143 9.40 -3.12 12.99
CA ARG A 143 9.07 -4.13 14.03
C ARG A 143 8.11 -3.64 15.10
N PHE A 144 8.15 -2.36 15.45
CA PHE A 144 7.30 -1.81 16.50
C PHE A 144 5.86 -1.65 15.99
N ARG A 145 5.71 -1.17 14.75
CA ARG A 145 4.40 -1.09 14.08
C ARG A 145 3.78 -2.46 13.86
N VAL A 146 4.56 -3.46 13.45
CA VAL A 146 4.05 -4.84 13.28
C VAL A 146 3.56 -5.42 14.60
N ALA A 147 4.28 -5.19 15.70
CA ALA A 147 3.82 -5.63 17.02
C ALA A 147 2.49 -4.98 17.39
N SER A 148 2.33 -3.66 17.17
CA SER A 148 1.07 -2.95 17.42
C SER A 148 -0.08 -3.44 16.53
N MET A 149 0.17 -3.70 15.24
CA MET A 149 -0.82 -4.26 14.31
C MET A 149 -1.28 -5.66 14.72
N ARG A 150 -0.34 -6.53 15.15
CA ARG A 150 -0.67 -7.86 15.67
C ARG A 150 -1.53 -7.79 16.93
N SER A 151 -1.23 -6.88 17.85
CA SER A 151 -2.02 -6.69 19.07
C SER A 151 -3.44 -6.15 18.80
N ALA A 152 -3.64 -5.50 17.67
CA ALA A 152 -4.95 -4.98 17.23
C ALA A 152 -5.70 -5.94 16.29
N ALA A 153 -5.08 -7.03 15.84
CA ALA A 153 -5.68 -7.96 14.91
C ALA A 153 -6.76 -8.81 15.59
N VAL A 154 -7.91 -8.93 14.93
CA VAL A 154 -8.95 -9.91 15.31
C VAL A 154 -8.50 -11.28 14.78
N PRO A 155 -8.50 -12.34 15.60
CA PRO A 155 -8.17 -13.68 15.14
C PRO A 155 -9.05 -14.12 13.97
N ALA A 156 -8.48 -14.76 12.95
CA ALA A 156 -9.23 -15.24 11.79
C ALA A 156 -10.38 -16.18 12.20
N ASP A 157 -10.18 -16.97 13.26
CA ASP A 157 -11.17 -17.91 13.80
C ASP A 157 -12.37 -17.23 14.49
N ALA A 158 -12.31 -15.91 14.72
CA ALA A 158 -13.40 -15.13 15.27
C ALA A 158 -14.34 -14.55 14.20
N LEU A 159 -13.99 -14.70 12.91
CA LEU A 159 -14.86 -14.30 11.80
C LEU A 159 -15.72 -15.50 11.36
N PRO A 160 -17.03 -15.32 11.15
CA PRO A 160 -17.89 -16.41 10.71
C PRO A 160 -17.36 -16.96 9.38
N ALA A 161 -17.16 -18.27 9.33
CA ALA A 161 -16.68 -18.96 8.13
C ALA A 161 -17.57 -18.56 6.95
N ALA A 162 -16.96 -18.03 5.89
CA ALA A 162 -17.66 -17.78 4.65
C ALA A 162 -18.22 -19.13 4.14
N VAL A 163 -19.55 -19.25 4.13
CA VAL A 163 -20.24 -20.42 3.58
C VAL A 163 -20.03 -20.38 2.07
N ALA A 164 -19.34 -21.36 1.52
CA ALA A 164 -19.24 -21.55 0.08
C ALA A 164 -20.66 -21.78 -0.49
N ALA A 165 -21.05 -20.95 -1.45
CA ALA A 165 -22.24 -21.13 -2.28
C ALA A 165 -21.91 -21.98 -3.52
#